data_AF-A0A397G827-F1
#
_entry.id   AF-A0A397G827-F1
#
_cell.length_a   1.000
_cell.length_b   1.000
_cell.length_c   1.000
_cell.angle_alpha   90.00
_cell.angle_beta   90.00
_cell.angle_gamma   90.00
#
_symmetry.space_group_name_H-M   'P 1'
#
loop_
_entity.id
_entity.type
_entity.pdbx_description
1 polymer ?
#
loop_
_entity_poly.entity_id
_entity_poly.type
_entity_poly.pdbx_seq_one_letter_code
_entity_poly.pdbx_strand_id
1 'polypeptide(L)'
;MIGKYTCPFYHNSGEVCGRTCMRPEGCSYHWKAKRRVPCTDCSKPTGSTSGRCPDHIRGYYVAQHYDKLRSNSREKPYEEIINTIKKMLANIREKTYDEIMVVHGVTLTTLNITLCDKRDSKN
;
A
#
# COMPACT_ATOMS: atom_id res chain seq x y z
N MET A 1 22.57 49.57 1.63
CA MET A 1 21.63 48.96 2.61
C MET A 1 22.27 47.68 3.14
N ILE A 2 22.51 47.59 4.44
CA ILE A 2 22.96 46.34 5.08
C ILE A 2 21.71 45.47 5.26
N GLY A 3 21.58 44.41 4.47
CA GLY A 3 20.48 43.46 4.60
C GLY A 3 20.61 42.66 5.89
N LYS A 4 19.52 42.51 6.65
CA LYS A 4 19.50 41.76 7.92
C LYS A 4 19.59 40.24 7.70
N TYR A 5 19.23 39.76 6.52
CA TYR A 5 19.16 38.33 6.20
C TYR A 5 20.03 38.01 4.98
N THR A 6 20.41 36.74 4.83
CA THR A 6 21.02 36.19 3.61
C THR A 6 20.01 35.31 2.88
N CYS A 7 19.93 35.43 1.56
CA CYS A 7 18.97 34.68 0.77
C CYS A 7 19.24 33.16 0.87
N PRO A 8 18.27 32.35 1.36
CA PRO A 8 18.46 30.92 1.63
C PRO A 8 18.19 30.03 0.41
N PHE A 9 18.06 30.62 -0.79
CA PHE A 9 17.69 29.87 -1.98
C PHE A 9 18.85 29.02 -2.51
N TYR A 10 18.62 27.72 -2.71
CA TYR A 10 19.58 26.81 -3.34
C TYR A 10 19.38 26.74 -4.85
N HIS A 11 20.46 26.93 -5.60
CA HIS A 11 20.53 26.69 -7.03
C HIS A 11 20.63 25.20 -7.35
N ASN A 12 20.35 24.80 -8.59
CA ASN A 12 20.54 23.42 -9.04
C ASN A 12 22.01 22.96 -8.92
N SER A 13 22.95 23.90 -8.91
CA SER A 13 24.39 23.64 -8.70
C SER A 13 24.73 23.18 -7.28
N GLY A 14 23.83 23.35 -6.30
CA GLY A 14 24.14 23.13 -4.89
C GLY A 14 24.56 24.41 -4.15
N GLU A 15 24.82 25.49 -4.86
CA GLU A 15 25.22 26.76 -4.27
C GLU A 15 24.00 27.51 -3.67
N VAL A 16 24.24 28.17 -2.55
CA VAL A 16 23.26 29.06 -1.92
C VAL A 16 23.42 30.46 -2.52
N CYS A 17 22.30 31.11 -2.86
CA CYS A 17 22.30 32.46 -3.43
C CYS A 17 23.03 33.47 -2.53
N GLY A 18 22.83 33.41 -1.21
CA GLY A 18 23.63 34.13 -0.21
C GLY A 18 23.50 35.66 -0.20
N ARG A 19 22.83 36.27 -1.18
CA ARG A 19 22.65 37.73 -1.29
C ARG A 19 21.98 38.28 -0.04
N THR A 20 22.53 39.37 0.49
CA THR A 20 21.93 40.11 1.61
C THR A 20 20.56 40.67 1.19
N CYS A 21 19.55 40.47 2.02
CA CYS A 21 18.17 40.89 1.78
C CYS A 21 17.49 41.39 3.06
N MET A 22 16.41 42.15 2.89
CA MET A 22 15.59 42.65 4.02
C MET A 22 14.54 41.66 4.49
N ARG A 23 14.30 40.60 3.70
CA ARG A 23 13.25 39.61 3.91
C ARG A 23 13.85 38.25 4.29
N PRO A 24 13.30 37.53 5.28
CA PRO A 24 13.76 36.19 5.63
C PRO A 24 13.37 35.11 4.59
N GLU A 25 12.42 35.41 3.69
CA GLU A 25 12.00 34.51 2.62
C GLU A 25 13.05 34.39 1.51
N GLY A 26 13.72 35.51 1.20
CA GLY A 26 14.76 35.56 0.18
C GLY A 26 14.92 36.95 -0.44
N CYS A 27 15.87 37.07 -1.37
CA CYS A 27 16.09 38.31 -2.10
C CYS A 27 14.95 38.61 -3.08
N SER A 28 14.97 39.80 -3.71
CA SER A 28 13.97 40.24 -4.69
C SER A 28 13.72 39.24 -5.83
N TYR A 29 14.72 38.44 -6.19
CA TYR A 29 14.60 37.37 -7.20
C TYR A 29 13.99 36.07 -6.67
N HIS A 30 14.12 35.77 -5.38
CA HIS A 30 13.84 34.44 -4.82
C HIS A 30 12.78 34.42 -3.71
N TRP A 31 12.27 35.57 -3.27
CA TRP A 31 11.28 35.64 -2.18
C TRP A 31 9.97 34.90 -2.47
N LYS A 32 9.63 34.70 -3.75
CA LYS A 32 8.48 33.87 -4.19
C LYS A 32 8.89 32.48 -4.67
N ALA A 33 10.19 32.20 -4.73
CA ALA A 33 10.68 30.93 -5.23
C ALA A 33 10.42 29.83 -4.19
N LYS A 34 10.04 28.63 -4.67
CA LYS A 34 9.90 27.47 -3.80
C LYS A 34 11.26 27.18 -3.15
N ARG A 35 11.31 27.18 -1.81
CA ARG A 35 12.51 26.79 -1.08
C ARG A 35 12.90 25.38 -1.45
N ARG A 36 14.19 25.18 -1.68
CA ARG A 36 14.77 23.86 -1.92
C ARG A 36 15.54 23.44 -0.68
N VAL A 37 15.45 22.16 -0.36
CA VAL A 37 16.17 21.54 0.73
C VAL A 37 17.17 20.52 0.15
N PRO A 38 18.33 20.30 0.77
CA PRO A 38 19.23 19.24 0.34
C PRO A 38 18.53 17.87 0.43
N CYS A 39 18.76 17.00 -0.56
CA CYS A 39 18.31 15.62 -0.50
C CYS A 39 18.97 14.89 0.68
N THR A 40 18.22 14.08 1.43
CA THR A 40 18.79 13.35 2.58
C THR A 40 19.89 12.35 2.19
N ASP A 41 19.82 11.78 0.98
CA ASP A 41 20.72 10.68 0.60
C ASP A 41 21.93 11.15 -0.19
N CYS A 42 21.79 12.21 -1.00
CA CYS A 42 22.87 12.70 -1.87
C CYS A 42 23.08 14.21 -1.81
N SER A 43 22.40 14.92 -0.91
CA SER A 43 22.51 16.37 -0.69
C SER A 43 22.15 17.26 -1.89
N LYS A 44 21.79 16.70 -3.05
CA LYS A 44 21.31 17.47 -4.20
C LYS A 44 20.08 18.31 -3.83
N PRO A 45 20.03 19.62 -4.15
CA PRO A 45 18.88 20.45 -3.82
C PRO A 45 17.60 19.97 -4.48
N THR A 46 16.60 19.66 -3.66
CA THR A 46 15.28 19.19 -4.10
C THR A 46 14.18 20.16 -3.68
N GLY A 47 13.21 20.33 -4.57
CA GLY A 47 11.95 21.02 -4.27
C GLY A 47 10.84 20.06 -3.81
N SER A 48 11.15 18.78 -3.61
CA SER A 48 10.16 17.82 -3.11
C SER A 48 9.90 18.04 -1.62
N THR A 49 8.65 17.81 -1.21
CA THR A 49 8.26 17.90 0.21
C THR A 49 8.82 16.74 1.03
N SER A 50 9.14 15.61 0.41
CA SER A 50 9.78 14.46 1.06
C SER A 50 11.26 14.68 1.38
N GLY A 51 11.87 15.77 0.89
CA GLY A 51 13.31 15.99 1.04
C GLY A 51 14.15 14.99 0.24
N ARG A 52 13.56 14.31 -0.77
CA ARG A 52 14.25 13.37 -1.67
C ARG A 52 14.34 13.93 -3.09
N CYS A 53 15.49 13.79 -3.75
CA CYS A 53 15.59 14.15 -5.16
C CYS A 53 14.87 13.12 -6.06
N PRO A 54 14.62 13.42 -7.35
CA PRO A 54 13.98 12.48 -8.27
C PRO A 54 14.64 11.10 -8.36
N ASP A 55 15.97 11.03 -8.20
CA ASP A 55 16.73 9.78 -8.23
C ASP A 55 16.38 8.88 -7.02
N HIS A 56 16.13 9.48 -5.85
CA HIS A 56 15.92 8.76 -4.59
C HIS A 56 14.46 8.68 -4.14
N ILE A 57 13.54 9.44 -4.76
CA ILE A 57 12.13 9.48 -4.36
C ILE A 57 11.41 8.15 -4.57
N ARG A 58 11.81 7.40 -5.61
CA ARG A 58 11.19 6.11 -5.93
C ARG A 58 11.47 5.08 -4.85
N GLY A 59 12.74 4.93 -4.45
CA GLY A 59 13.15 4.01 -3.37
C GLY A 59 12.48 4.35 -2.04
N TYR A 60 12.35 5.64 -1.72
CA TYR A 60 11.67 6.13 -0.52
C TYR A 60 10.22 5.64 -0.41
N TYR A 61 9.40 5.81 -1.46
CA TYR A 61 8.00 5.38 -1.42
C TYR A 61 7.84 3.86 -1.42
N VAL A 62 8.73 3.13 -2.10
CA VAL A 62 8.74 1.66 -2.06
C VAL A 62 9.06 1.17 -0.64
N ALA A 63 10.09 1.70 0.00
CA ALA A 63 10.43 1.33 1.38
C ALA A 63 9.27 1.63 2.34
N GLN A 64 8.69 2.84 2.26
CA GLN A 64 7.54 3.22 3.07
C GLN A 64 6.33 2.28 2.87
N HIS A 65 6.10 1.82 1.64
CA HIS A 65 5.01 0.88 1.35
C HIS A 65 5.24 -0.46 2.05
N TYR A 66 6.44 -1.03 1.95
CA TYR A 66 6.77 -2.29 2.63
C TYR A 66 6.76 -2.17 4.14
N ASP A 67 7.22 -1.03 4.70
CA ASP A 67 7.16 -0.78 6.13
C ASP A 67 5.72 -0.76 6.65
N LYS A 68 4.80 -0.12 5.91
CA LYS A 68 3.36 -0.14 6.24
C LYS A 68 2.79 -1.55 6.22
N LEU A 69 3.11 -2.37 5.21
CA LEU A 69 2.69 -3.77 5.16
C LEU A 69 3.23 -4.57 6.35
N ARG A 70 4.48 -4.30 6.76
CA ARG A 70 5.11 -4.94 7.91
C ARG A 70 4.48 -4.52 9.24
N SER A 71 4.12 -3.27 9.41
CA SER A 71 3.40 -2.80 10.61
C SER A 71 1.99 -3.40 10.67
N ASN A 72 1.26 -3.39 9.56
CA ASN A 72 -0.09 -3.95 9.47
C ASN A 72 -0.14 -5.46 9.74
N SER A 73 0.94 -6.19 9.47
CA SER A 73 1.05 -7.63 9.79
C SER A 73 1.46 -7.89 11.24
N ARG A 74 2.13 -6.94 11.90
CA ARG A 74 2.54 -7.04 13.31
C ARG A 74 1.46 -6.59 14.29
N GLU A 75 0.49 -5.81 13.84
CA GLU A 75 -0.58 -5.25 14.67
C GLU A 75 -1.92 -5.99 14.54
N LYS A 76 -1.93 -7.28 14.19
CA LYS A 76 -3.16 -8.07 14.39
C LYS A 76 -3.25 -8.43 15.86
N PRO A 77 -4.22 -7.90 16.64
CA PRO A 77 -4.40 -8.30 18.02
C PRO A 77 -4.64 -9.81 18.06
N TYR A 78 -4.14 -10.46 19.11
CA TYR A 78 -4.26 -11.91 19.31
C TYR A 78 -5.70 -12.43 19.11
N GLU A 79 -6.69 -11.61 19.51
CA GLU A 79 -8.13 -11.85 19.31
C GLU A 79 -8.57 -11.94 17.84
N GLU A 80 -7.99 -11.13 16.94
CA GLU A 80 -8.33 -11.16 15.52
C GLU A 80 -7.77 -12.43 14.86
N ILE A 81 -6.59 -12.87 15.30
CA ILE A 81 -5.99 -14.14 14.88
C ILE A 81 -6.86 -15.31 15.35
N ILE A 82 -7.27 -15.33 16.63
CA ILE A 82 -8.18 -16.35 17.18
C ILE A 82 -9.50 -16.39 16.41
N ASN A 83 -10.12 -15.24 16.15
CA ASN A 83 -11.39 -15.16 15.42
C ASN A 83 -11.25 -15.63 13.97
N THR A 84 -10.11 -15.37 13.34
CA THR A 84 -9.82 -15.84 11.98
C THR A 84 -9.69 -17.37 11.97
N ILE A 85 -8.97 -17.95 12.93
CA ILE A 85 -8.83 -19.41 13.08
C ILE A 85 -10.19 -20.06 13.35
N LYS A 86 -11.01 -19.51 14.26
CA LYS A 86 -12.37 -20.02 14.54
C LYS A 86 -13.24 -20.06 13.29
N LYS A 87 -13.21 -19.01 12.45
CA LYS A 87 -13.94 -18.96 11.18
C LYS A 87 -13.43 -20.00 10.18
N MET A 88 -12.11 -20.16 10.06
CA MET A 88 -11.52 -21.18 9.18
C MET A 88 -11.91 -22.58 9.62
N LEU A 89 -11.82 -22.90 10.91
CA LEU A 89 -12.21 -24.20 11.46
C LEU A 89 -13.72 -24.47 11.30
N ALA A 90 -14.58 -23.46 11.49
CA ALA A 90 -16.01 -23.60 11.26
C ALA A 90 -16.36 -23.91 9.79
N ASN A 91 -15.53 -23.43 8.85
CA ASN A 91 -15.70 -23.71 7.42
C ASN A 91 -15.12 -25.07 6.99
N ILE A 92 -14.29 -25.72 7.82
CA ILE A 92 -13.74 -27.06 7.57
C ILE A 92 -14.64 -28.12 8.23
N ARG A 93 -15.96 -28.01 8.03
CA ARG A 93 -16.84 -29.10 8.47
C ARG A 93 -16.66 -30.26 7.50
N GLU A 94 -15.93 -31.29 7.92
CA GLU A 94 -15.97 -32.58 7.23
C GLU A 94 -17.43 -33.04 7.23
N LYS A 95 -17.98 -33.31 6.05
CA LYS A 95 -19.34 -33.88 5.95
C LYS A 95 -19.35 -35.20 6.70
N THR A 96 -20.35 -35.40 7.55
CA THR A 96 -20.45 -36.68 8.26
C THR A 96 -20.76 -37.81 7.30
N TYR A 97 -20.44 -39.05 7.68
CA TYR A 97 -20.78 -40.24 6.88
C TYR A 97 -22.27 -40.23 6.48
N ASP A 98 -23.16 -39.91 7.42
CA ASP A 98 -24.60 -39.85 7.17
C ASP A 98 -24.98 -38.77 6.15
N GLU A 99 -24.40 -37.57 6.26
CA GLU A 99 -24.63 -36.48 5.30
C GLU A 99 -24.14 -36.87 3.89
N ILE A 100 -23.04 -37.62 3.79
CA ILE A 100 -22.53 -38.14 2.51
C ILE A 100 -23.48 -39.21 1.95
N MET A 101 -23.94 -40.13 2.78
CA MET A 101 -24.82 -41.23 2.37
C MET A 101 -26.18 -40.74 1.89
N VAL A 102 -26.76 -39.71 2.53
CA VAL A 102 -28.02 -39.10 2.07
C VAL A 102 -27.87 -38.50 0.67
N VAL A 103 -26.78 -37.78 0.40
CA VAL A 103 -26.53 -37.18 -0.93
C VAL A 103 -26.33 -38.26 -2.00
N HIS A 104 -25.60 -39.34 -1.67
CA HIS A 104 -25.45 -40.48 -2.56
C HIS A 104 -26.79 -41.18 -2.86
N GLY A 105 -27.65 -41.36 -1.85
CA GLY A 105 -28.98 -41.91 -2.05
C GLY A 105 -29.84 -41.07 -3.00
N VAL A 106 -29.85 -39.75 -2.81
CA VAL A 106 -30.61 -38.83 -3.68
C VAL A 106 -30.08 -38.87 -5.12
N THR A 107 -28.75 -38.81 -5.31
CA THR A 107 -28.14 -38.84 -6.64
C THR A 107 -28.41 -40.14 -7.40
N LEU A 108 -28.33 -41.30 -6.72
CA LEU A 108 -28.71 -42.58 -7.30
C LEU A 108 -30.20 -42.63 -7.69
N THR A 109 -31.07 -42.05 -6.87
CA THR A 109 -32.51 -41.98 -7.15
C THR A 109 -32.78 -41.12 -8.38
N THR A 110 -32.17 -39.94 -8.48
CA THR A 110 -32.30 -39.07 -9.66
C THR A 110 -31.76 -39.73 -10.92
N LEU A 111 -30.62 -40.42 -10.84
CA LEU A 111 -30.06 -41.17 -11.97
C LEU A 111 -31.02 -42.27 -12.43
N ASN A 112 -31.60 -43.02 -11.49
CA ASN A 112 -32.56 -44.08 -11.82
C ASN A 112 -33.81 -43.53 -12.52
N ILE A 113 -34.41 -42.45 -12.00
CA ILE A 113 -35.56 -41.79 -12.64
C ILE A 113 -35.20 -41.37 -14.07
N THR A 114 -34.05 -40.70 -14.23
CA THR A 114 -33.57 -40.24 -15.55
C THR A 114 -33.36 -41.39 -16.53
N LEU A 115 -32.87 -42.53 -16.06
CA LEU A 115 -32.67 -43.73 -16.89
C LEU A 115 -33.99 -44.39 -17.29
N CYS A 116 -34.98 -44.41 -16.39
CA CYS A 116 -36.33 -44.88 -16.69
C CYS A 116 -37.02 -43.99 -17.73
N ASP A 117 -37.00 -42.67 -17.55
CA ASP A 117 -37.58 -41.72 -18.50
C ASP A 117 -36.94 -41.84 -19.91
N LYS A 118 -35.62 -42.08 -19.96
CA LYS A 118 -34.88 -42.34 -21.21
C LYS A 118 -35.20 -43.68 -21.86
N ARG A 119 -35.68 -44.65 -21.08
CA ARG A 119 -36.09 -45.97 -21.57
C ARG A 119 -37.51 -45.91 -22.14
N ASP A 120 -38.40 -45.19 -21.47
CA ASP A 120 -39.79 -45.03 -21.87
C ASP A 120 -39.94 -44.11 -23.09
N SER A 121 -39.02 -43.16 -23.30
CA SER A 121 -38.95 -42.33 -24.51
C SER A 121 -38.33 -43.00 -25.75
N LYS A 122 -37.88 -44.26 -25.63
CA LYS A 122 -37.30 -45.06 -26.73
C LYS A 122 -38.19 -46.23 -27.18
N ASN A 123 -39.35 -46.42 -26.55
CA ASN A 123 -40.43 -47.31 -26.99
C ASN A 123 -41.52 -46.50 -27.69
#